data_AF-H1Y4I2-F1
#
_entry.id   AF-H1Y4I2-F1
#
_cell.length_a   1.000
_cell.length_b   1.000
_cell.length_c   1.000
_cell.angle_alpha   90.00
_cell.angle_beta   90.00
_cell.angle_gamma   90.00
#
_symmetry.space_group_name_H-M   'P 1'
#
loop_
_entity.id
_entity.type
_entity.pdbx_description
1 polymer ?
#
loop_
_entity_poly.entity_id
_entity_poly.type
_entity_poly.pdbx_seq_one_letter_code
_entity_poly.pdbx_strand_id
1 'polypeptide(L)'
;MKICRYILFFIGAFLINITIARGQGQDSSRYISENDTTVGIPITKVEFDNKVSNYIKQMSDWAKFTPSDYVEMVRIFNTIGDSHLIKIDYYRMYYHVFMVMYIKIAGKTLDTKMMKGLSLYSKKYNLWIGDRPFGNNNSEFRINKNN
;
A
#
# COMPACT_ATOMS: atom_id res chain seq x y z
N MET A 1 10.57 12.97 -56.97
CA MET A 1 9.72 12.91 -55.76
C MET A 1 9.07 11.52 -55.65
N LYS A 2 9.69 10.57 -54.93
CA LYS A 2 9.14 9.22 -54.67
C LYS A 2 9.52 8.71 -53.27
N ILE A 3 9.63 9.59 -52.28
CA ILE A 3 10.06 9.23 -50.90
C ILE A 3 8.86 9.11 -49.93
N CYS A 4 7.67 9.61 -50.28
CA CYS A 4 6.52 9.59 -49.36
C CYS A 4 5.77 8.25 -49.22
N ARG A 5 6.09 7.20 -49.98
CA ARG A 5 5.33 5.94 -49.93
C ARG A 5 5.85 4.91 -48.93
N TYR A 6 7.08 5.05 -48.43
CA TYR A 6 7.67 4.08 -47.51
C TYR A 6 7.54 4.46 -46.03
N ILE A 7 7.26 5.73 -45.72
CA ILE A 7 7.07 6.21 -44.33
C ILE A 7 5.74 5.70 -43.74
N LEU A 8 4.69 5.59 -44.57
CA LEU A 8 3.39 5.07 -44.14
C LEU A 8 3.40 3.57 -43.81
N PHE A 9 4.37 2.81 -44.34
CA PHE A 9 4.48 1.38 -44.06
C PHE A 9 5.13 1.10 -42.69
N PHE A 10 6.01 1.98 -42.21
CA PHE A 10 6.67 1.83 -40.92
C PHE A 10 5.76 2.15 -39.72
N ILE A 11 4.80 3.08 -39.89
CA ILE A 11 3.83 3.40 -38.83
C ILE A 11 2.81 2.27 -38.65
N GLY A 12 2.45 1.57 -39.73
CA GLY A 12 1.55 0.40 -39.67
C GLY A 12 2.13 -0.77 -38.89
N ALA A 13 3.44 -1.05 -39.03
CA ALA A 13 4.10 -2.16 -38.35
C ALA A 13 4.35 -1.92 -36.84
N PHE A 14 4.39 -0.66 -36.41
CA PHE A 14 4.55 -0.30 -34.99
C PHE A 14 3.24 -0.45 -34.20
N LEU A 15 2.09 -0.33 -34.87
CA LEU A 15 0.77 -0.44 -34.24
C LEU A 15 0.27 -1.89 -34.09
N ILE A 16 0.82 -2.84 -34.86
CA ILE A 16 0.40 -4.25 -34.81
C ILE A 16 1.14 -5.04 -33.71
N ASN A 17 2.27 -4.56 -33.20
CA ASN A 17 2.97 -5.20 -32.07
C ASN A 17 2.37 -4.87 -30.68
N ILE A 18 1.27 -4.11 -30.62
CA ILE A 18 0.53 -3.85 -29.38
C ILE A 18 -0.58 -4.91 -29.17
N THR A 19 -0.57 -6.00 -29.94
CA THR A 19 -1.36 -7.18 -29.61
C THR A 19 -0.75 -7.92 -28.42
N ILE A 20 -1.38 -7.70 -27.27
CA ILE A 20 -1.62 -8.74 -26.27
C ILE A 20 -0.35 -9.24 -25.59
N ALA A 21 0.34 -8.34 -24.89
CA ALA A 21 0.85 -8.75 -23.58
C ALA A 21 -0.39 -8.98 -22.70
N ARG A 22 -0.95 -10.19 -22.76
CA ARG A 22 -1.77 -10.75 -21.67
C ARG A 22 -0.88 -10.78 -20.45
N GLY A 23 -0.76 -9.64 -19.79
CA GLY A 23 -0.41 -9.62 -18.39
C GLY A 23 -1.47 -10.51 -17.75
N GLN A 24 -1.05 -11.67 -17.28
CA GLN A 24 -1.73 -12.29 -16.15
C GLN A 24 -1.59 -11.27 -15.02
N GLY A 25 -2.48 -10.28 -15.03
CA GLY A 25 -2.88 -9.54 -13.87
C GLY A 25 -3.24 -10.63 -12.89
N GLN A 26 -2.39 -10.80 -11.91
CA GLN A 26 -2.61 -11.73 -10.83
C GLN A 26 -3.89 -11.21 -10.19
N ASP A 27 -4.99 -11.94 -10.38
CA ASP A 27 -6.29 -11.63 -9.82
C ASP A 27 -6.10 -11.20 -8.36
N SER A 28 -6.25 -9.91 -8.11
CA SER A 28 -6.21 -9.33 -6.77
C SER A 28 -7.57 -9.48 -6.08
N SER A 29 -8.43 -10.38 -6.56
CA SER A 29 -9.62 -10.85 -5.85
C SER A 29 -9.23 -11.80 -4.71
N ARG A 30 -8.27 -11.39 -3.87
CA ARG A 30 -8.06 -12.06 -2.58
C ARG A 30 -9.02 -11.43 -1.58
N TYR A 31 -10.25 -11.93 -1.64
CA TYR A 31 -11.21 -11.80 -0.57
C TYR A 31 -10.62 -12.51 0.65
N ILE A 32 -9.88 -11.79 1.48
CA ILE A 32 -9.56 -12.25 2.83
C ILE A 32 -10.92 -12.35 3.51
N SER A 33 -11.36 -13.59 3.75
CA SER A 33 -12.51 -13.88 4.59
C SER A 33 -12.40 -13.00 5.84
N GLU A 34 -13.46 -12.26 6.18
CA GLU A 34 -13.57 -11.45 7.41
C GLU A 34 -13.27 -12.25 8.71
N ASN A 35 -13.10 -13.57 8.60
CA ASN A 35 -12.82 -14.50 9.68
C ASN A 35 -11.39 -15.07 9.69
N ASP A 36 -10.48 -14.68 8.79
CA ASP A 36 -9.07 -15.12 8.91
C ASP A 36 -8.37 -14.36 10.05
N THR A 37 -8.39 -14.97 11.23
CA THR A 37 -7.84 -14.42 12.47
C THR A 37 -6.34 -14.67 12.63
N THR A 38 -5.64 -15.15 11.59
CA THR A 38 -4.24 -15.59 11.71
C THR A 38 -3.21 -14.57 11.21
N VAL A 39 -3.67 -13.52 10.52
CA VAL A 39 -2.81 -12.58 9.80
C VAL A 39 -2.80 -11.21 10.46
N GLY A 40 -1.62 -10.65 10.69
CA GLY A 40 -1.43 -9.35 11.33
C GLY A 40 -1.02 -9.42 12.81
N ILE A 41 -0.42 -8.34 13.30
CA ILE A 41 0.00 -8.21 14.71
C ILE A 41 -1.26 -7.93 15.56
N PRO A 42 -1.56 -8.75 16.58
CA PRO A 42 -2.76 -8.55 17.39
C PRO A 42 -2.72 -7.19 18.10
N ILE A 43 -3.86 -6.47 18.06
CA ILE A 43 -4.06 -5.22 18.78
C ILE A 43 -5.53 -5.11 19.22
N THR A 44 -5.80 -4.44 20.33
CA THR A 44 -7.19 -4.10 20.69
C THR A 44 -7.70 -2.94 19.82
N LYS A 45 -9.03 -2.83 19.66
CA LYS A 45 -9.61 -1.68 18.94
C LYS A 45 -9.23 -0.35 19.59
N VAL A 46 -9.26 -0.27 20.92
CA VAL A 46 -8.93 0.95 21.67
C VAL A 46 -7.48 1.37 21.44
N GLU A 47 -6.52 0.45 21.49
CA GLU A 47 -5.11 0.76 21.21
C GLU A 47 -4.90 1.19 19.76
N PHE A 48 -5.58 0.54 18.81
CA PHE A 48 -5.53 0.92 17.41
C PHE A 48 -6.05 2.35 17.19
N ASP A 49 -7.21 2.66 17.78
CA ASP A 49 -7.83 3.98 17.70
C ASP A 49 -6.92 5.07 18.29
N ASN A 50 -6.30 4.78 19.44
CA ASN A 50 -5.35 5.68 20.09
C ASN A 50 -4.11 5.93 19.22
N LYS A 51 -3.56 4.88 18.58
CA LYS A 51 -2.44 5.03 17.64
C LYS A 51 -2.80 5.89 16.44
N VAL A 52 -3.96 5.63 15.82
CA VAL A 52 -4.46 6.44 14.69
C VAL A 52 -4.60 7.91 15.12
N SER A 53 -5.18 8.17 16.28
CA SER A 53 -5.43 9.52 16.79
C SER A 53 -4.13 10.26 17.03
N ASN A 54 -3.18 9.60 17.68
CA ASN A 54 -1.87 10.16 17.97
C ASN A 54 -1.12 10.51 16.69
N TYR A 55 -1.09 9.62 15.70
CA TYR A 55 -0.39 9.90 14.45
C TYR A 55 -1.12 10.94 13.58
N ILE A 56 -2.46 11.01 13.60
CA ILE A 56 -3.19 12.13 12.98
C ILE A 56 -2.71 13.45 13.58
N LYS A 57 -2.70 13.55 14.92
CA LYS A 57 -2.26 14.75 15.62
C LYS A 57 -0.82 15.10 15.27
N GLN A 58 0.09 14.15 15.36
CA GLN A 58 1.51 14.36 15.04
C GLN A 58 1.73 14.77 13.57
N MET A 59 0.97 14.22 12.62
CA MET A 59 1.03 14.63 11.22
C MET A 59 0.51 16.06 11.03
N SER A 60 -0.56 16.45 11.72
CA SER A 60 -1.10 17.83 11.72
C SER A 60 -0.13 18.83 12.37
N ASP A 61 0.60 18.41 13.39
CA ASP A 61 1.63 19.20 14.07
C ASP A 61 2.97 19.21 13.32
N TRP A 62 3.04 18.59 12.13
CA TRP A 62 4.26 18.47 11.32
C TRP A 62 5.45 17.87 12.09
N ALA A 63 5.17 16.91 12.97
CA ALA A 63 6.19 16.26 13.77
C ALA A 63 7.23 15.54 12.90
N LYS A 64 8.45 15.39 13.45
CA LYS A 64 9.47 14.52 12.86
C LYS A 64 9.26 13.09 13.33
N PHE A 65 9.31 12.15 12.40
CA PHE A 65 9.10 10.73 12.67
C PHE A 65 10.41 9.95 12.59
N THR A 66 10.57 9.01 13.52
CA THR A 66 11.68 8.05 13.50
C THR A 66 11.37 6.89 12.54
N PRO A 67 12.36 6.05 12.19
CA PRO A 67 12.09 4.83 11.44
C PRO A 67 11.07 3.91 12.13
N SER A 68 11.07 3.83 13.47
CA SER A 68 10.10 3.03 14.21
C SER A 68 8.68 3.56 14.06
N ASP A 69 8.52 4.88 14.03
CA ASP A 69 7.21 5.51 13.78
C ASP A 69 6.69 5.15 12.39
N TYR A 70 7.55 5.21 11.37
CA TYR A 70 7.13 4.84 10.02
C TYR A 70 6.73 3.36 9.90
N VAL A 71 7.34 2.46 10.66
CA VAL A 71 6.89 1.06 10.72
C VAL A 71 5.46 0.97 11.26
N GLU A 72 5.18 1.64 12.38
CA GLU A 72 3.83 1.67 12.97
C GLU A 72 2.82 2.34 12.03
N MET A 73 3.19 3.46 11.43
CA MET A 73 2.32 4.18 10.50
C MET A 73 1.97 3.37 9.26
N VAL A 74 2.93 2.64 8.69
CA VAL A 74 2.68 1.72 7.57
C VAL A 74 1.72 0.61 7.98
N ARG A 75 1.87 0.03 9.18
CA ARG A 75 0.95 -1.01 9.65
C ARG A 75 -0.46 -0.48 9.79
N ILE A 76 -0.64 0.73 10.34
CA ILE A 76 -1.94 1.40 10.40
C ILE A 76 -2.51 1.61 8.98
N PHE A 77 -1.70 2.15 8.08
CA PHE A 77 -2.08 2.40 6.69
C PHE A 77 -2.59 1.15 5.99
N ASN A 78 -1.84 0.04 6.06
CA ASN A 78 -2.25 -1.24 5.46
C ASN A 78 -3.51 -1.79 6.14
N THR A 79 -3.59 -1.74 7.48
CA THR A 79 -4.78 -2.20 8.24
C THR A 79 -6.05 -1.47 7.80
N ILE A 80 -5.96 -0.16 7.55
CA ILE A 80 -7.10 0.64 7.09
C ILE A 80 -7.43 0.32 5.63
N GLY A 81 -6.43 0.24 4.75
CA GLY A 81 -6.61 0.01 3.32
C GLY A 81 -7.24 -1.34 2.99
N ASP A 82 -6.92 -2.37 3.76
CA ASP A 82 -7.39 -3.75 3.53
C ASP A 82 -8.67 -4.09 4.32
N SER A 83 -9.38 -3.10 4.88
CA SER A 83 -10.55 -3.35 5.72
C SER A 83 -11.73 -2.41 5.47
N HIS A 84 -12.87 -2.74 6.10
CA HIS A 84 -14.06 -1.88 6.09
C HIS A 84 -13.84 -0.54 6.82
N LEU A 85 -12.74 -0.38 7.56
CA LEU A 85 -12.41 0.85 8.28
C LEU A 85 -12.24 2.04 7.34
N ILE A 86 -11.79 1.81 6.10
CA ILE A 86 -11.67 2.87 5.09
C ILE A 86 -12.98 3.62 4.81
N LYS A 87 -14.13 3.02 5.14
CA LYS A 87 -15.46 3.65 5.00
C LYS A 87 -15.76 4.69 6.08
N ILE A 88 -15.00 4.69 7.18
CA ILE A 88 -15.16 5.62 8.31
C ILE A 88 -14.23 6.81 8.10
N ASP A 89 -14.79 8.02 8.08
CA ASP A 89 -14.10 9.27 7.76
C ASP A 89 -12.80 9.48 8.53
N TYR A 90 -12.80 9.14 9.82
CA TYR A 90 -11.66 9.24 10.71
C TYR A 90 -10.43 8.43 10.24
N TYR A 91 -10.62 7.14 9.91
CA TYR A 91 -9.52 6.31 9.40
C TYR A 91 -9.17 6.68 7.95
N ARG A 92 -10.17 7.05 7.16
CA ARG A 92 -9.97 7.51 5.77
C ARG A 92 -9.09 8.76 5.72
N MET A 93 -9.25 9.68 6.66
CA MET A 93 -8.39 10.86 6.80
C MET A 93 -6.94 10.45 7.05
N TYR A 94 -6.68 9.57 8.02
CA TYR A 94 -5.34 9.03 8.26
C TYR A 94 -4.75 8.45 6.97
N TYR A 95 -5.51 7.57 6.31
CA TYR A 95 -5.07 6.85 5.12
C TYR A 95 -4.64 7.81 4.02
N HIS A 96 -5.47 8.81 3.70
CA HIS A 96 -5.16 9.77 2.64
C HIS A 96 -3.98 10.68 2.98
N VAL A 97 -3.92 11.20 4.21
CA VAL A 97 -2.80 12.06 4.63
C VAL A 97 -1.49 11.28 4.57
N PHE A 98 -1.46 10.05 5.09
CA PHE A 98 -0.28 9.19 5.01
C PHE A 98 0.10 8.89 3.56
N MET A 99 -0.86 8.49 2.73
CA MET A 99 -0.63 8.15 1.33
C MET A 99 -0.06 9.33 0.53
N VAL A 100 -0.63 10.53 0.69
CA VAL A 100 -0.24 11.69 -0.12
C VAL A 100 1.07 12.30 0.37
N MET A 101 1.26 12.41 1.69
CA MET A 101 2.35 13.21 2.25
C MET A 101 3.53 12.37 2.73
N TYR A 102 3.26 11.17 3.26
CA TYR A 102 4.26 10.42 4.04
C TYR A 102 4.73 9.13 3.36
N ILE A 103 4.00 8.56 2.41
CA ILE A 103 4.34 7.24 1.82
C ILE A 103 5.74 7.22 1.20
N LYS A 104 6.13 8.29 0.49
CA LYS A 104 7.45 8.40 -0.15
C LYS A 104 8.57 8.56 0.89
N ILE A 105 8.30 9.30 1.95
CA ILE A 105 9.26 9.52 3.04
C ILE A 105 9.44 8.21 3.82
N ALA A 106 8.35 7.53 4.17
CA ALA A 106 8.36 6.22 4.79
C ALA A 106 9.14 5.21 3.94
N GLY A 107 8.85 5.16 2.62
CA GLY A 107 9.55 4.29 1.69
C GLY A 107 11.07 4.52 1.66
N LYS A 108 11.51 5.78 1.68
CA LYS A 108 12.94 6.13 1.74
C LYS A 108 13.55 5.78 3.11
N THR A 109 12.91 6.19 4.20
CA THR A 109 13.41 5.99 5.57
C THR A 109 13.54 4.51 5.93
N LEU A 110 12.65 3.67 5.41
CA LEU A 110 12.63 2.24 5.67
C LEU A 110 13.45 1.42 4.66
N ASP A 111 14.20 2.07 3.76
CA ASP A 111 15.00 1.42 2.71
C ASP A 111 14.17 0.41 1.89
N THR A 112 13.01 0.87 1.40
CA THR A 112 12.11 0.03 0.62
C THR A 112 12.53 -0.05 -0.85
N LYS A 113 12.16 -1.17 -1.48
CA LYS A 113 12.27 -1.37 -2.92
C LYS A 113 10.90 -1.52 -3.53
N MET A 114 10.73 -0.98 -4.74
CA MET A 114 9.50 -1.19 -5.50
C MET A 114 9.39 -2.64 -5.94
N MET A 115 8.21 -3.21 -5.71
CA MET A 115 7.87 -4.59 -6.05
C MET A 115 6.72 -4.60 -7.08
N LYS A 116 6.29 -5.80 -7.50
CA LYS A 116 5.16 -5.97 -8.41
C LYS A 116 3.90 -5.37 -7.78
N GLY A 117 3.07 -4.71 -8.59
CA GLY A 117 1.82 -4.10 -8.11
C GLY A 117 1.99 -2.73 -7.43
N LEU A 118 3.13 -2.06 -7.65
CA LEU A 118 3.45 -0.74 -7.05
C LEU A 118 3.58 -0.76 -5.52
N SER A 119 3.62 -1.94 -4.90
CA SER A 119 3.91 -2.07 -3.49
C SER A 119 5.40 -1.83 -3.22
N LEU A 120 5.68 -1.39 -2.00
CA LEU A 120 7.05 -1.18 -1.53
C LEU A 120 7.38 -2.22 -0.48
N TYR A 121 8.57 -2.81 -0.53
CA TYR A 121 9.01 -3.78 0.46
C TYR A 121 10.31 -3.36 1.13
N SER A 122 10.31 -3.32 2.46
CA SER A 122 11.53 -3.20 3.27
C SER A 122 11.97 -4.58 3.74
N LYS A 123 13.14 -5.01 3.26
CA LYS A 123 13.79 -6.24 3.74
C LYS A 123 14.22 -6.11 5.20
N LYS A 124 14.71 -4.93 5.61
CA LYS A 124 15.22 -4.66 6.96
C LYS A 124 14.15 -4.85 8.02
N TYR A 125 12.93 -4.38 7.75
CA TYR A 125 11.82 -4.43 8.69
C TYR A 125 10.83 -5.57 8.39
N ASN A 126 11.06 -6.38 7.35
CA ASN A 126 10.10 -7.36 6.83
C ASN A 126 8.69 -6.75 6.70
N LEU A 127 8.61 -5.61 6.00
CA LEU A 127 7.44 -4.75 5.99
C LEU A 127 7.07 -4.35 4.56
N TRP A 128 5.82 -4.59 4.19
CA TRP A 128 5.23 -4.14 2.94
C TRP A 128 4.47 -2.83 3.18
N ILE A 129 4.51 -1.93 2.20
CA ILE A 129 3.68 -0.72 2.16
C ILE A 129 2.74 -0.87 0.96
N GLY A 130 1.43 -0.89 1.22
CA GLY A 130 0.40 -1.24 0.25
C GLY A 130 0.19 -2.75 0.15
N ASP A 131 -0.07 -3.25 -1.07
CA ASP A 131 -0.43 -4.65 -1.31
C ASP A 131 0.69 -5.60 -0.90
N ARG A 132 0.37 -6.52 0.02
CA ARG A 132 1.32 -7.43 0.66
C ARG A 132 1.04 -8.88 0.29
N PRO A 133 2.08 -9.73 0.17
CA PRO A 133 1.88 -11.15 -0.06
C PRO A 133 1.25 -11.82 1.19
N PHE A 134 0.42 -12.83 0.92
CA PHE A 134 -0.15 -13.70 1.95
C PHE A 134 0.94 -14.28 2.86
N GLY A 135 0.69 -14.30 4.17
CA GLY A 135 1.63 -14.79 5.18
C GLY A 135 2.59 -13.74 5.75
N ASN A 136 2.60 -12.50 5.25
CA ASN A 136 3.36 -11.43 5.92
C ASN A 136 2.56 -10.82 7.07
N ASN A 137 2.63 -11.44 8.25
CA ASN A 137 1.88 -11.01 9.43
C ASN A 137 2.41 -9.71 10.08
N ASN A 138 3.52 -9.17 9.59
CA ASN A 138 4.22 -8.04 10.22
C ASN A 138 3.84 -6.69 9.59
N SER A 139 3.14 -6.70 8.46
CA SER A 139 2.81 -5.49 7.69
C SER A 139 1.50 -4.83 8.05
N GLU A 140 0.71 -5.42 8.95
CA GLU A 140 -0.56 -4.84 9.40
C GLU A 140 -0.87 -5.27 10.83
N PHE A 141 -1.91 -4.64 11.40
CA PHE A 141 -2.51 -5.05 12.64
C PHE A 141 -3.74 -5.91 12.40
N ARG A 142 -3.96 -6.83 13.34
CA ARG A 142 -5.18 -7.60 13.47
C ARG A 142 -5.98 -7.10 14.65
N ILE A 143 -7.06 -6.38 14.37
CA ILE A 143 -7.89 -5.79 15.43
C ILE A 143 -8.78 -6.87 16.04
N ASN A 144 -8.54 -7.16 17.32
CA ASN A 144 -9.38 -8.06 18.09
C ASN A 144 -10.71 -7.34 18.41
N LYS A 145 -11.83 -7.89 17.95
CA LYS A 145 -13.19 -7.34 18.17
C LYS A 145 -13.70 -7.53 19.61
N ASN A 146 -12.97 -8.26 20.46
CA ASN A 146 -13.33 -8.52 21.85
C ASN A 146 -12.66 -7.49 22.76
N ASN A 147 -13.32 -6.34 22.95
CA ASN A 147 -13.28 -5.46 24.14
C ASN A 147 -14.27 -4.32 23.94
#